data_AF-A0A7V1XIT5-F1
#
_entry.id   AF-A0A7V1XIT5-F1
#
_cell.length_a   1.000
_cell.length_b   1.000
_cell.length_c   1.000
_cell.angle_alpha   90.00
_cell.angle_beta   90.00
_cell.angle_gamma   90.00
#
_symmetry.space_group_name_H-M   'P 1'
#
loop_
_entity.id
_entity.type
_entity.pdbx_description
1 polymer ?
#
loop_
_entity_poly.entity_id
_entity_poly.type
_entity_poly.pdbx_seq_one_letter_code
_entity_poly.pdbx_strand_id
1 'polypeptide(L)'
;MKIIFSINFLVIVFLGCSQKPIYIVQRDVPSNPSFTVLPANELLYQVHFANRIEEFLIGSGVKVNRRPASKYVETKQNVEKVNLTPVDAAKGSILVTEAYRTLEEFSTDFLVETYADSKQIKFTNRKTNEVLTVFILDEGLSKSDYDAQLGVIHDSLEKLGVKVKTLEKKSESKRSFYDNK
;
A
#
# COMPACT_ATOMS: atom_id res chain seq x y z
N MET A 1 19.97 -10.32 69.57
CA MET A 1 19.63 -11.21 68.43
C MET A 1 18.87 -10.51 67.29
N LYS A 2 19.08 -9.19 67.05
CA LYS A 2 18.42 -8.42 65.96
C LYS A 2 19.36 -8.03 64.80
N ILE A 3 20.67 -8.13 64.99
CA ILE A 3 21.68 -7.63 64.04
C ILE A 3 21.93 -8.63 62.88
N ILE A 4 21.75 -9.93 63.12
CA ILE A 4 22.01 -10.99 62.14
C ILE A 4 20.97 -10.97 61.00
N PHE A 5 19.75 -10.51 61.27
CA PHE A 5 18.69 -10.42 60.27
C PHE A 5 18.95 -9.30 59.24
N SER A 6 19.55 -8.18 59.68
CA SER A 6 19.87 -7.05 58.81
C SER A 6 21.00 -7.35 57.82
N ILE A 7 21.97 -8.18 58.21
CA ILE A 7 23.11 -8.52 57.33
C ILE A 7 22.68 -9.46 56.20
N ASN A 8 21.80 -10.43 56.48
CA ASN A 8 21.28 -11.33 55.46
C ASN A 8 20.41 -10.63 54.42
N PHE A 9 19.62 -9.63 54.82
CA PHE A 9 18.83 -8.83 53.88
C PHE A 9 19.71 -8.00 52.94
N LEU A 10 20.82 -7.44 53.44
CA LEU A 10 21.74 -6.65 52.63
C LEU A 10 22.42 -7.51 51.54
N VAL A 11 22.81 -8.75 51.85
CA VAL A 11 23.47 -9.65 50.88
C VAL A 11 22.53 -10.07 49.75
N ILE A 12 21.23 -10.26 50.04
CA ILE A 12 20.23 -10.64 49.03
C ILE A 12 20.01 -9.51 48.02
N VAL A 13 20.05 -8.24 48.46
CA VAL A 13 19.89 -7.08 47.57
C VAL A 13 21.06 -6.95 46.58
N PHE A 14 22.28 -7.29 47.01
CA PHE A 14 23.46 -7.19 46.13
C PHE A 14 23.58 -8.35 45.12
N LEU A 15 23.01 -9.53 45.41
CA LEU A 15 23.06 -10.68 44.49
C LEU A 15 22.03 -10.60 43.34
N GLY A 16 21.06 -9.68 43.41
CA GLY A 16 19.99 -9.54 42.40
C GLY A 16 20.36 -8.76 41.13
N CYS A 17 21.52 -8.10 41.08
CA CYS A 17 21.85 -7.12 40.03
C CYS A 17 22.80 -7.64 38.93
N SER A 18 22.88 -8.97 38.71
CA SER A 18 23.69 -9.56 37.63
C SER A 18 22.82 -10.18 36.53
N GLN A 19 21.78 -9.47 36.10
CA GLN A 19 21.13 -9.79 34.84
C GLN A 19 21.99 -9.22 33.72
N LYS A 20 22.76 -10.09 33.06
CA LYS A 20 23.42 -9.75 31.80
C LYS A 20 22.36 -9.12 30.89
N PRO A 21 22.59 -7.91 30.33
CA PRO A 21 21.66 -7.34 29.38
C PRO A 21 21.51 -8.33 28.23
N ILE A 22 20.32 -8.94 28.13
CA ILE A 22 19.94 -9.70 26.96
C ILE A 22 19.70 -8.66 25.87
N TYR A 23 20.74 -8.39 25.09
CA TYR A 23 20.59 -7.60 23.88
C TYR A 23 19.76 -8.43 22.90
N ILE A 24 18.46 -8.14 22.82
CA ILE A 24 17.65 -8.56 21.69
C ILE A 24 18.17 -7.74 20.53
N VAL A 25 19.14 -8.31 19.80
CA VAL A 25 19.56 -7.76 18.51
C VAL A 25 18.31 -7.80 17.65
N GLN A 26 17.72 -6.63 17.41
CA GLN A 26 16.69 -6.45 16.41
C GLN A 26 17.36 -6.80 15.09
N ARG A 27 17.30 -8.08 14.71
CA ARG A 27 17.81 -8.53 13.40
C ARG A 27 17.13 -7.64 12.38
N ASP A 28 17.90 -7.07 11.46
CA ASP A 28 17.39 -6.35 10.30
C ASP A 28 16.41 -7.26 9.58
N VAL A 29 15.13 -7.16 9.95
CA VAL A 29 14.05 -7.80 9.22
C VAL A 29 14.04 -7.03 7.91
N PRO A 30 14.33 -7.66 6.76
CA PRO A 30 14.27 -6.97 5.49
C PRO A 30 12.89 -6.31 5.43
N SER A 31 12.88 -4.97 5.32
CA SER A 31 11.64 -4.20 5.35
C SER A 31 10.74 -4.76 4.27
N ASN A 32 9.58 -5.29 4.65
CA ASN A 32 8.60 -5.72 3.68
C ASN A 32 8.32 -4.51 2.77
N PRO A 33 8.38 -4.70 1.44
CA PRO A 33 8.16 -3.60 0.52
C PRO A 33 6.76 -3.03 0.72
N SER A 34 6.67 -1.73 0.53
CA SER A 34 5.43 -0.96 0.64
C SER A 34 4.78 -0.78 -0.72
N PHE A 35 3.46 -0.81 -0.74
CA PHE A 35 2.63 -0.70 -1.94
C PHE A 35 1.66 0.46 -1.80
N THR A 36 1.34 1.12 -2.91
CA THR A 36 0.23 2.08 -2.98
C THR A 36 -0.69 1.68 -4.12
N VAL A 37 -1.99 1.55 -3.83
CA VAL A 37 -3.00 1.18 -4.81
C VAL A 37 -3.68 2.42 -5.37
N LEU A 38 -3.61 2.59 -6.69
CA LEU A 38 -4.13 3.73 -7.42
C LEU A 38 -5.24 3.27 -8.39
N PRO A 39 -6.43 3.89 -8.34
CA PRO A 39 -7.44 3.66 -9.35
C PRO A 39 -7.04 4.35 -10.67
N ALA A 40 -7.54 3.87 -11.80
CA ALA A 40 -7.31 4.50 -13.09
C ALA A 40 -7.84 5.95 -13.15
N ASN A 41 -8.92 6.24 -12.42
CA ASN A 41 -9.51 7.57 -12.25
C ASN A 41 -10.37 7.62 -10.97
N GLU A 42 -10.95 8.78 -10.66
CA GLU A 42 -11.73 9.01 -9.43
C GLU A 42 -13.21 8.60 -9.53
N LEU A 43 -13.62 7.89 -10.59
CA LEU A 43 -14.99 7.38 -10.68
C LEU A 43 -15.24 6.35 -9.57
N LEU A 44 -16.44 6.38 -8.99
CA LEU A 44 -16.78 5.59 -7.80
C LEU A 44 -16.49 4.09 -7.96
N TYR A 45 -16.81 3.50 -9.10
CA TYR A 45 -16.56 2.08 -9.36
C TYR A 45 -15.07 1.73 -9.50
N GLN A 46 -14.25 2.65 -10.02
CA GLN A 46 -12.79 2.50 -10.10
C GLN A 46 -12.17 2.55 -8.71
N VAL A 47 -12.63 3.50 -7.88
CA VAL A 47 -12.22 3.61 -6.48
C VAL A 47 -12.61 2.35 -5.70
N HIS A 48 -13.83 1.82 -5.87
CA HIS A 48 -14.24 0.58 -5.22
C HIS A 48 -13.41 -0.62 -5.66
N PHE A 49 -13.07 -0.73 -6.94
CA PHE A 49 -12.21 -1.79 -7.43
C PHE A 49 -10.81 -1.70 -6.82
N ALA A 50 -10.20 -0.50 -6.80
CA ALA A 50 -8.92 -0.25 -6.16
C ALA A 50 -8.95 -0.61 -4.66
N ASN A 51 -10.00 -0.22 -3.94
CA ASN A 51 -10.16 -0.53 -2.51
C ASN A 51 -10.24 -2.04 -2.25
N ARG A 52 -10.89 -2.82 -3.13
CA ARG A 52 -10.92 -4.29 -3.01
C ARG A 52 -9.52 -4.90 -3.17
N ILE A 53 -8.74 -4.40 -4.12
CA ILE A 53 -7.34 -4.86 -4.30
C ILE A 53 -6.48 -4.47 -3.10
N GLU A 54 -6.67 -3.26 -2.57
CA GLU A 54 -6.02 -2.79 -1.34
C GLU A 54 -6.36 -3.69 -0.14
N GLU A 55 -7.64 -3.99 0.09
CA GLU A 55 -8.08 -4.92 1.15
C GLU A 55 -7.45 -6.30 0.99
N PHE A 56 -7.36 -6.81 -0.24
CA PHE A 56 -6.72 -8.10 -0.50
C PHE A 56 -5.22 -8.10 -0.17
N LEU A 57 -4.49 -7.06 -0.59
CA LEU A 57 -3.05 -6.93 -0.29
C LEU A 57 -2.82 -6.85 1.23
N ILE A 58 -3.64 -6.07 1.93
CA ILE A 58 -3.61 -5.98 3.40
C ILE A 58 -3.90 -7.36 4.02
N GLY A 59 -4.93 -8.06 3.54
CA GLY A 59 -5.27 -9.42 3.98
C GLY A 59 -4.15 -10.43 3.75
N SER A 60 -3.36 -10.23 2.70
CA SER A 60 -2.15 -11.01 2.37
C SER A 60 -0.93 -10.62 3.22
N GLY A 61 -1.08 -9.73 4.20
CA GLY A 61 0.01 -9.29 5.09
C GLY A 61 1.01 -8.35 4.44
N VAL A 62 0.68 -7.79 3.27
CA VAL A 62 1.50 -6.81 2.57
C VAL A 62 1.30 -5.43 3.20
N LYS A 63 2.37 -4.65 3.30
CA LYS A 63 2.29 -3.27 3.76
C LYS A 63 1.73 -2.40 2.65
N VAL A 64 0.51 -1.89 2.82
CA VAL A 64 -0.11 -0.93 1.92
C VAL A 64 -0.10 0.46 2.56
N ASN A 65 0.48 1.43 1.87
CA ASN A 65 0.45 2.83 2.24
C ASN A 65 -0.83 3.47 1.71
N ARG A 66 -1.33 4.45 2.46
CA ARG A 66 -2.52 5.22 2.11
C ARG A 66 -2.34 5.87 0.72
N ARG A 67 -3.41 5.85 -0.07
CA ARG A 67 -3.48 6.54 -1.36
C ARG A 67 -3.19 8.04 -1.18
N PRO A 68 -2.26 8.63 -1.96
CA PRO A 68 -2.00 10.07 -1.95
C PRO A 68 -3.22 10.83 -2.45
N ALA A 69 -3.44 12.06 -1.96
CA ALA A 69 -4.51 12.89 -2.50
C ALA A 69 -4.14 13.41 -3.90
N SER A 70 -5.15 13.57 -4.74
CA SER A 70 -5.03 14.27 -6.02
C SER A 70 -4.95 15.77 -5.76
N LYS A 71 -3.86 16.43 -6.16
CA LYS A 71 -3.71 17.89 -6.12
C LYS A 71 -3.83 18.50 -7.51
N TYR A 72 -4.47 19.67 -7.57
CA TYR A 72 -4.50 20.51 -8.77
C TYR A 72 -3.35 21.50 -8.69
N VAL A 73 -2.51 21.52 -9.73
CA VAL A 73 -1.42 22.48 -9.85
C VAL A 73 -1.78 23.45 -10.95
N GLU A 74 -1.96 24.72 -10.58
CA GLU A 74 -2.13 25.84 -11.52
C GLU A 74 -0.81 26.60 -11.61
N THR A 75 -0.17 26.56 -12.78
CA THR A 75 1.02 27.38 -13.03
C THR A 75 0.60 28.70 -13.66
N LYS A 76 0.83 29.81 -12.95
CA LYS A 76 0.64 31.16 -13.49
C LYS A 76 2.00 31.71 -13.92
N GLN A 77 2.22 31.90 -15.22
CA GLN A 77 3.37 32.68 -15.68
C GLN A 77 3.09 34.17 -15.41
N ASN A 78 3.97 34.81 -14.62
CA ASN A 78 4.00 36.26 -14.52
C ASN A 78 4.49 36.81 -15.87
N VAL A 79 3.57 37.32 -16.69
CA VAL A 79 3.95 38.18 -17.81
C VAL A 79 4.44 39.48 -17.19
N GLU A 80 5.72 39.79 -17.37
CA GLU A 80 6.31 41.07 -16.99
C GLU A 80 5.44 42.19 -17.55
N LYS A 81 5.04 43.14 -16.70
CA LYS A 81 4.20 44.28 -17.10
C LYS A 81 4.93 45.09 -18.17
N VAL A 82 4.64 44.81 -19.43
CA VAL A 82 4.86 45.79 -20.50
C VAL A 82 3.92 46.95 -20.19
N ASN A 83 4.47 48.14 -19.97
CA ASN A 83 3.70 49.37 -19.75
C ASN A 83 2.90 49.69 -21.03
N LEU A 84 1.71 49.09 -21.15
CA LEU A 84 0.75 49.44 -22.17
C LEU A 84 -0.10 50.62 -21.68
N THR A 85 -0.36 51.56 -22.57
CA THR A 85 -1.16 52.77 -22.30
C THR A 85 -2.59 52.40 -21.90
N PRO A 86 -3.35 53.30 -21.24
CA PRO A 86 -4.66 52.99 -20.63
C PRO A 86 -5.72 52.43 -21.58
N VAL A 87 -5.52 52.54 -22.90
CA VAL A 87 -6.44 52.04 -23.94
C VAL A 87 -6.32 50.51 -24.13
N ASP A 88 -5.19 49.90 -23.77
CA ASP A 88 -4.94 48.46 -23.91
C ASP A 88 -5.15 47.65 -22.61
N ALA A 89 -5.36 48.34 -21.47
CA ALA A 89 -5.48 47.74 -20.14
C ALA A 89 -6.76 46.89 -19.94
N ALA A 90 -7.74 46.97 -20.85
CA ALA A 90 -8.98 46.19 -20.79
C ALA A 90 -8.84 44.73 -21.27
N LYS A 91 -7.65 44.31 -21.74
CA LYS A 91 -7.36 42.94 -22.21
C LYS A 91 -6.23 42.25 -21.44
N GLY A 92 -5.97 42.63 -20.19
CA GLY A 92 -5.06 41.92 -19.30
C GLY A 92 -5.64 40.58 -18.82
N SER A 93 -5.90 39.65 -19.74
CA SER A 93 -6.29 38.29 -19.37
C SER A 93 -5.12 37.62 -18.67
N ILE A 94 -5.33 37.24 -17.41
CA ILE A 94 -4.47 36.29 -16.70
C ILE A 94 -4.45 35.02 -17.55
N LEU A 95 -3.37 34.80 -18.30
CA LEU A 95 -3.14 33.58 -19.05
C LEU A 95 -2.77 32.49 -18.04
N VAL A 96 -3.77 31.71 -17.61
CA VAL A 96 -3.54 30.42 -16.96
C VAL A 96 -2.83 29.55 -17.99
N THR A 97 -1.55 29.28 -17.77
CA THR A 97 -0.71 28.64 -18.78
C THR A 97 -0.98 27.14 -18.83
N GLU A 98 -1.07 26.45 -17.68
CA GLU A 98 -1.35 25.02 -17.61
C GLU A 98 -1.99 24.64 -16.27
N ALA A 99 -3.04 23.81 -16.31
CA ALA A 99 -3.62 23.15 -15.13
C ALA A 99 -3.50 21.64 -15.32
N TYR A 100 -2.77 20.97 -14.42
CA TYR A 100 -2.63 19.51 -14.44
C TYR A 100 -2.90 18.91 -13.06
N ARG A 101 -3.34 17.65 -13.07
CA ARG A 101 -3.61 16.88 -11.86
C ARG A 101 -2.38 16.03 -11.56
N THR A 102 -1.87 16.11 -10.34
CA THR A 102 -0.76 15.28 -9.89
C THR A 102 -1.09 14.73 -8.51
N LEU A 103 -0.39 13.68 -8.10
CA LEU A 103 -0.55 13.12 -6.76
C LEU A 103 0.32 13.90 -5.78
N GLU A 104 -0.09 13.96 -4.51
CA GLU A 104 0.79 14.35 -3.41
C GLU A 104 2.06 13.49 -3.40
N GLU A 105 3.14 13.97 -2.79
CA GLU A 105 4.36 13.17 -2.65
C GLU A 105 4.13 12.02 -1.68
N PHE A 106 4.54 10.82 -2.06
CA PHE A 106 4.43 9.62 -1.25
C PHE A 106 5.63 8.70 -1.46
N SER A 107 6.06 8.05 -0.40
CA SER A 107 7.13 7.05 -0.42
C SER A 107 6.49 5.67 -0.45
N THR A 108 6.62 4.97 -1.58
CA THR A 108 6.25 3.57 -1.72
C THR A 108 7.28 2.89 -2.62
N ASP A 109 7.51 1.60 -2.39
CA ASP A 109 8.44 0.82 -3.21
C ASP A 109 7.77 0.43 -4.54
N PHE A 110 6.49 0.07 -4.47
CA PHE A 110 5.70 -0.36 -5.62
C PHE A 110 4.38 0.40 -5.75
N LEU A 111 3.97 0.62 -6.99
CA LEU A 111 2.64 1.09 -7.36
C LEU A 111 1.80 -0.07 -7.86
N VAL A 112 0.53 -0.07 -7.50
CA VAL A 112 -0.48 -1.00 -8.00
C VAL A 112 -1.56 -0.18 -8.68
N GLU A 113 -1.52 -0.11 -10.00
CA GLU A 113 -2.50 0.60 -10.81
C GLU A 113 -3.63 -0.36 -11.19
N THR A 114 -4.87 0.01 -10.87
CA THR A 114 -6.05 -0.82 -11.12
C THR A 114 -6.97 -0.19 -12.14
N TYR A 115 -7.40 -0.97 -13.13
CA TYR A 115 -8.30 -0.54 -14.19
C TYR A 115 -9.57 -1.39 -14.12
N ALA A 116 -10.64 -0.85 -13.56
CA ALA A 116 -11.87 -1.61 -13.31
C ALA A 116 -12.62 -1.97 -14.60
N ASP A 117 -12.45 -1.22 -15.69
CA ASP A 117 -13.09 -1.51 -16.98
C ASP A 117 -12.47 -2.74 -17.64
N SER A 118 -11.14 -2.79 -17.71
CA SER A 118 -10.38 -3.93 -18.25
C SER A 118 -10.06 -5.00 -17.21
N LYS A 119 -10.54 -4.84 -15.97
CA LYS A 119 -10.26 -5.72 -14.82
C LYS A 119 -8.76 -5.96 -14.61
N GLN A 120 -7.94 -4.98 -14.97
CA GLN A 120 -6.50 -5.12 -15.01
C GLN A 120 -5.88 -4.59 -13.71
N ILE A 121 -4.84 -5.27 -13.23
CA ILE A 121 -4.03 -4.86 -12.10
C ILE A 121 -2.58 -4.87 -12.55
N LYS A 122 -1.91 -3.72 -12.49
CA LYS A 122 -0.54 -3.53 -12.95
C LYS A 122 0.35 -3.18 -11.77
N PHE A 123 1.42 -3.94 -11.58
CA PHE A 123 2.43 -3.68 -10.55
C PHE A 123 3.65 -3.01 -11.19
N THR A 124 4.03 -1.87 -10.66
CA THR A 124 5.12 -1.04 -11.18
C THR A 124 6.11 -0.74 -10.06
N ASN A 125 7.42 -0.92 -10.30
CA ASN A 125 8.46 -0.44 -9.39
C ASN A 125 8.48 1.09 -9.43
N ARG A 126 8.26 1.74 -8.27
CA ARG A 126 8.12 3.19 -8.21
C ARG A 126 9.40 3.91 -8.57
N LYS A 127 10.57 3.35 -8.23
CA LYS A 127 11.88 3.98 -8.44
C LYS A 127 12.32 3.86 -9.90
N THR A 128 12.10 2.72 -10.53
CA THR A 128 12.55 2.46 -11.91
C THR A 128 11.47 2.69 -12.97
N ASN A 129 10.21 2.85 -12.56
CA ASN A 129 9.03 2.84 -13.43
C ASN A 129 8.89 1.56 -14.28
N GLU A 130 9.55 0.47 -13.86
CA GLU A 130 9.48 -0.82 -14.53
C GLU A 130 8.17 -1.53 -14.18
N VAL A 131 7.45 -1.99 -15.20
CA VAL A 131 6.26 -2.84 -15.02
C VAL A 131 6.73 -4.25 -14.69
N LEU A 132 6.45 -4.70 -13.48
CA LEU A 132 6.87 -6.02 -12.99
C LEU A 132 5.92 -7.11 -13.47
N THR A 133 4.62 -6.83 -13.41
CA THR A 133 3.59 -7.79 -13.80
C THR A 133 2.25 -7.08 -14.05
N VAL A 134 1.42 -7.72 -14.86
CA VAL A 134 0.08 -7.29 -15.22
C VAL A 134 -0.84 -8.49 -15.11
N PHE A 135 -1.89 -8.36 -14.31
CA PHE A 135 -2.96 -9.34 -14.18
C PHE A 135 -4.21 -8.81 -14.85
N ILE A 136 -4.97 -9.71 -15.46
CA ILE A 136 -6.32 -9.44 -15.96
C ILE A 136 -7.23 -10.40 -15.22
N LEU A 137 -8.17 -9.87 -14.45
CA LEU A 137 -9.17 -10.67 -13.76
C LEU A 137 -10.29 -11.02 -14.76
N ASP A 138 -10.58 -12.31 -14.90
CA ASP A 138 -11.64 -12.80 -15.78
C ASP A 138 -13.04 -12.32 -15.36
N GLU A 139 -13.93 -12.07 -16.32
CA GLU A 139 -15.29 -11.58 -16.04
C GLU A 139 -16.21 -12.70 -15.52
N GLY A 140 -17.22 -12.33 -14.71
CA GLY A 140 -18.33 -13.23 -14.36
C GLY A 140 -18.13 -14.11 -13.13
N LEU A 141 -17.11 -13.84 -12.33
CA LEU A 141 -16.69 -14.75 -11.27
C LEU A 141 -17.62 -14.74 -10.07
N SER A 142 -18.06 -15.95 -9.73
CA SER A 142 -18.61 -16.22 -8.41
C SER A 142 -17.55 -15.93 -7.35
N LYS A 143 -17.96 -15.78 -6.08
CA LYS A 143 -17.02 -15.50 -4.99
C LYS A 143 -15.82 -16.47 -4.94
N SER A 144 -16.00 -17.74 -5.33
CA SER A 144 -14.92 -18.72 -5.35
C SER A 144 -13.86 -18.45 -6.40
N ASP A 145 -14.25 -17.94 -7.56
CA ASP A 145 -13.30 -17.75 -8.66
C ASP A 145 -12.50 -16.45 -8.46
N TYR A 146 -13.10 -15.48 -7.75
CA TYR A 146 -12.38 -14.31 -7.23
C TYR A 146 -11.28 -14.74 -6.24
N ASP A 147 -11.59 -15.62 -5.27
CA ASP A 147 -10.61 -16.14 -4.32
C ASP A 147 -9.47 -16.91 -5.03
N ALA A 148 -9.77 -17.63 -6.12
CA ALA A 148 -8.76 -18.33 -6.92
C ALA A 148 -7.82 -17.36 -7.65
N GLN A 149 -8.35 -16.27 -8.22
CA GLN A 149 -7.53 -15.25 -8.89
C GLN A 149 -6.68 -14.45 -7.91
N LEU A 150 -7.20 -14.23 -6.70
CA LEU A 150 -6.42 -13.67 -5.60
C LEU A 150 -5.22 -14.56 -5.24
N GLY A 151 -5.35 -15.89 -5.34
CA GLY A 151 -4.23 -16.82 -5.25
C GLY A 151 -3.12 -16.57 -6.28
N VAL A 152 -3.48 -16.20 -7.51
CA VAL A 152 -2.50 -15.87 -8.56
C VAL A 152 -1.70 -14.61 -8.21
N ILE A 153 -2.37 -13.61 -7.63
CA ILE A 153 -1.69 -12.39 -7.16
C ILE A 153 -0.75 -12.72 -6.00
N HIS A 154 -1.19 -13.56 -5.06
CA HIS A 154 -0.39 -14.04 -3.93
C HIS A 154 0.89 -14.75 -4.40
N ASP A 155 0.77 -15.75 -5.26
CA ASP A 155 1.92 -16.50 -5.82
C ASP A 155 2.90 -15.58 -6.55
N SER A 156 2.38 -14.55 -7.21
CA SER A 156 3.20 -13.60 -7.94
C SER A 156 3.96 -12.66 -7.00
N LEU A 157 3.37 -12.26 -5.89
CA LEU A 157 4.06 -11.50 -4.85
C LEU A 157 5.17 -12.34 -4.21
N GLU A 158 4.95 -13.63 -3.97
CA GLU A 158 6.01 -14.54 -3.51
C GLU A 158 7.17 -14.64 -4.50
N LYS A 159 6.88 -14.77 -5.80
CA LYS A 159 7.91 -14.78 -6.87
C LYS A 159 8.71 -13.49 -6.94
N LEU A 160 8.11 -12.36 -6.57
CA LEU A 160 8.78 -11.06 -6.45
C LEU A 160 9.58 -10.92 -5.14
N GLY A 161 9.63 -11.97 -4.31
CA GLY A 161 10.34 -11.97 -3.02
C GLY A 161 9.59 -11.25 -1.91
N VAL A 162 8.32 -10.92 -2.11
CA VAL A 162 7.48 -10.30 -1.08
C VAL A 162 7.01 -11.37 -0.11
N LYS A 163 7.24 -11.15 1.18
CA LYS A 163 6.70 -12.04 2.22
C LYS A 163 5.20 -11.80 2.37
N VAL A 164 4.40 -12.73 1.89
CA VAL A 164 2.95 -12.75 2.04
C VAL A 164 2.52 -13.78 3.09
N LYS A 165 1.43 -13.49 3.79
CA LYS A 165 0.80 -14.42 4.72
C LYS A 165 0.24 -15.59 3.93
N THR A 166 0.50 -16.83 4.37
CA THR A 166 -0.09 -18.01 3.75
C THR A 166 -1.61 -17.89 3.79
N LEU A 167 -2.25 -17.98 2.63
CA LEU A 167 -3.71 -18.03 2.56
C LEU A 167 -4.16 -19.33 3.23
N GLU A 168 -5.01 -19.23 4.26
CA GLU A 168 -5.65 -20.41 4.82
C GLU A 168 -6.48 -21.05 3.70
N LYS A 169 -6.01 -22.20 3.19
CA LYS A 169 -6.76 -22.99 2.21
C LYS A 169 -8.10 -23.29 2.84
N LYS A 170 -9.15 -22.60 2.39
CA LYS A 170 -10.52 -22.95 2.76
C LYS A 170 -10.71 -24.39 2.32
N SER A 171 -10.76 -25.30 3.30
CA SER A 171 -10.97 -26.72 3.04
C SER A 171 -12.15 -26.84 2.10
N GLU A 172 -11.94 -27.42 0.93
CA GLU A 172 -13.00 -27.74 -0.02
C GLU A 172 -14.10 -28.46 0.76
N SER A 173 -15.18 -27.75 1.04
CA SER A 173 -16.38 -28.36 1.56
C SER A 173 -16.80 -29.33 0.48
N LYS A 174 -16.56 -30.63 0.73
CA LYS A 174 -17.06 -31.72 -0.10
C LYS A 174 -18.55 -31.44 -0.29
N ARG A 175 -18.92 -30.92 -1.47
CA ARG A 175 -20.30 -30.89 -1.92
C ARG A 175 -20.71 -32.34 -2.03
N SER A 176 -21.33 -32.85 -0.97
CA SER A 176 -22.11 -34.07 -0.99
C SER A 176 -23.19 -33.83 -2.03
N PHE A 177 -22.96 -34.33 -3.24
CA PHE A 177 -24.02 -34.60 -4.18
C PHE A 177 -24.92 -35.64 -3.49
N TYR A 178 -26.07 -35.19 -3.01
CA TYR A 178 -27.16 -36.11 -2.74
C TYR A 178 -27.65 -36.61 -4.10
N ASP A 179 -27.32 -37.86 -4.41
CA ASP A 179 -28.01 -38.67 -5.40
C ASP A 179 -29.50 -38.72 -5.03
N ASN A 180 -30.32 -37.92 -5.71
CA ASN A 180 -31.76 -38.14 -5.71
C ASN A 180 -32.06 -39.22 -6.76
N LYS A 181 -32.35 -40.42 -6.25
CA LYS A 181 -33.03 -41.49 -6.99
C LYS A 181 -34.51 -41.15 -7.22
#